data_AF-A0A6I0FH37-F1
#
_entry.id   AF-A0A6I0FH37-F1
#
_cell.length_a   1.000
_cell.length_b   1.000
_cell.length_c   1.000
_cell.angle_alpha   90.00
_cell.angle_beta   90.00
_cell.angle_gamma   90.00
#
_symmetry.space_group_name_H-M   'P 1'
#
loop_
_entity.id
_entity.type
_entity.pdbx_description
1 polymer ?
#
loop_
_entity_poly.entity_id
_entity_poly.type
_entity_poly.pdbx_seq_one_letter_code
_entity_poly.pdbx_strand_id
1 'polypeptide(L)' 'MSTLKAVIRLQEIKSTLENRHFNCEHFNSLCHEFECIKLKLLKSNFAFDNIVCLLSEVENTINAVKSA' A
#
# COMPACT_ATOMS: atom_id res chain seq x y z
N MET A 1 -4.61 -12.80 -8.27
CA MET A 1 -4.86 -12.18 -6.93
C MET A 1 -6.22 -11.53 -6.99
N SER A 2 -7.15 -11.85 -6.11
CA SER A 2 -8.48 -11.23 -6.07
C SER A 2 -8.43 -9.84 -5.42
N THR A 3 -9.39 -8.96 -5.71
CA THR A 3 -9.49 -7.61 -5.15
C THR A 3 -9.44 -7.61 -3.62
N LEU A 4 -10.11 -8.56 -2.97
CA LEU A 4 -10.06 -8.71 -1.51
C LEU A 4 -8.64 -8.99 -0.99
N LYS A 5 -7.88 -9.86 -1.66
CA LYS A 5 -6.49 -10.15 -1.29
C LYS A 5 -5.60 -8.92 -1.46
N ALA A 6 -5.85 -8.10 -2.49
CA ALA A 6 -5.13 -6.85 -2.71
C ALA A 6 -5.40 -5.82 -1.59
N VAL A 7 -6.66 -5.69 -1.15
CA VAL A 7 -7.05 -4.80 -0.04
C VAL A 7 -6.44 -5.26 1.29
N ILE A 8 -6.51 -6.56 1.60
CA ILE A 8 -5.86 -7.11 2.80
C ILE A 8 -4.36 -6.80 2.77
N ARG A 9 -3.71 -7.01 1.62
CA ARG A 9 -2.29 -6.78 1.51
C ARG A 9 -1.91 -5.31 1.66
N LEU A 10 -2.72 -4.37 1.18
CA LEU A 10 -2.54 -2.94 1.43
C LEU A 10 -2.60 -2.60 2.92
N GLN A 11 -3.54 -3.19 3.66
CA GLN A 11 -3.62 -2.99 5.12
C GLN A 11 -2.40 -3.53 5.86
N GLU A 12 -1.88 -4.69 5.44
CA GLU A 12 -0.64 -5.24 5.98
C GLU A 12 0.55 -4.32 5.71
N ILE A 13 0.71 -3.83 4.47
CA ILE A 13 1.76 -2.87 4.10
C ILE A 13 1.66 -1.62 4.98
N LYS A 14 0.46 -1.04 5.13
CA LYS A 14 0.23 0.13 5.99
C LYS A 14 0.71 -0.15 7.42
N SER A 15 0.28 -1.28 7.99
CA SER A 15 0.62 -1.65 9.37
C SER A 15 2.13 -1.85 9.55
N THR A 16 2.80 -2.48 8.57
CA THR A 16 4.27 -2.64 8.60
C THR A 16 4.98 -1.28 8.54
N LEU A 17 4.49 -0.37 7.67
CA LEU A 17 5.03 0.99 7.53
C LEU A 17 4.86 1.82 8.81
N GLU A 18 3.70 1.73 9.46
CA GLU A 18 3.41 2.44 10.72
C GLU A 18 4.27 1.93 11.88
N ASN A 19 4.52 0.61 11.93
CA ASN A 19 5.37 0.02 12.97
C ASN A 19 6.87 0.29 12.79
N ARG A 20 7.30 0.90 11.67
CA ARG A 20 8.70 1.24 11.34
C ARG A 20 9.70 0.07 11.49
N HIS A 21 9.21 -1.17 11.49
CA HIS A 21 10.03 -2.36 11.74
C HIS A 21 10.51 -2.96 10.40
N PHE A 22 11.32 -2.20 9.67
CA PHE A 22 11.88 -2.60 8.38
C PHE A 22 13.21 -1.87 8.13
N ASN A 23 14.07 -2.50 7.33
CA ASN A 23 15.26 -1.85 6.81
C ASN A 23 14.96 -1.19 5.44
N CYS A 24 15.94 -0.48 4.89
CA CYS A 24 15.78 0.22 3.60
C CYS A 24 15.42 -0.72 2.44
N GLU A 25 15.99 -1.92 2.37
CA GLU A 25 15.68 -2.90 1.32
C GLU A 25 14.22 -3.40 1.43
N HIS A 26 13.77 -3.66 2.64
CA HIS A 26 12.42 -4.13 2.91
C HIS A 26 11.40 -3.02 2.65
N PHE A 27 11.73 -1.77 2.98
CA PHE A 27 10.92 -0.60 2.59
C PHE A 27 10.77 -0.45 1.07
N ASN A 28 11.87 -0.58 0.32
CA ASN A 28 11.84 -0.50 -1.13
C ASN A 28 10.99 -1.64 -1.74
N SER A 29 11.07 -2.85 -1.20
CA SER A 29 10.19 -3.96 -1.58
C SER A 29 8.72 -3.65 -1.31
N LEU A 30 8.38 -3.09 -0.14
CA LEU A 30 7.00 -2.71 0.20
C LEU A 30 6.46 -1.62 -0.73
N CYS A 31 7.28 -0.63 -1.09
CA CYS A 31 6.90 0.40 -2.06
C CYS A 31 6.60 -0.21 -3.44
N HIS A 32 7.46 -1.10 -3.93
CA HIS A 32 7.24 -1.76 -5.22
C HIS A 32 5.99 -2.66 -5.20
N GLU A 33 5.75 -3.36 -4.09
CA GLU A 33 4.54 -4.17 -3.90
C GLU A 33 3.27 -3.31 -3.88
N PHE A 34 3.32 -2.17 -3.18
CA PHE A 34 2.24 -1.18 -3.16
C PHE A 34 1.90 -0.69 -4.57
N GLU A 35 2.89 -0.27 -5.37
CA GLU A 35 2.67 0.18 -6.75
C GLU A 35 2.03 -0.91 -7.62
N CYS A 36 2.51 -2.15 -7.50
CA CYS A 36 1.94 -3.29 -8.20
C CYS A 36 0.46 -3.53 -7.84
N ILE A 37 0.10 -3.37 -6.57
CA ILE A 37 -1.28 -3.53 -6.09
C ILE A 37 -2.13 -2.35 -6.56
N LYS A 38 -1.64 -1.11 -6.43
CA LYS A 38 -2.29 0.11 -6.90
C LYS A 38 -2.68 0.01 -8.38
N LEU A 39 -1.75 -0.39 -9.24
CA LEU A 39 -2.01 -0.55 -10.67
C LEU A 39 -3.07 -1.61 -10.98
N LYS A 40 -3.10 -2.72 -10.22
CA LYS A 40 -4.12 -3.77 -10.39
C LYS A 40 -5.50 -3.31 -9.94
N LEU A 41 -5.57 -2.58 -8.84
CA LEU A 41 -6.81 -2.04 -8.29
C LEU A 41 -7.40 -0.95 -9.19
N LEU A 42 -6.57 -0.04 -9.71
CA LEU A 42 -7.00 0.98 -10.67
C LEU A 42 -7.52 0.40 -11.99
N LYS A 43 -7.06 -0.79 -12.38
CA LYS A 43 -7.56 -1.52 -13.56
C LYS A 43 -8.83 -2.34 -13.27
N SER A 44 -9.20 -2.51 -12.00
CA SER A 44 -10.36 -3.30 -11.61
C SER A 44 -11.57 -2.38 -11.45
N ASN A 45 -12.73 -2.78 -11.98
CA ASN A 45 -13.96 -1.98 -11.99
C ASN A 45 -14.67 -1.93 -10.61
N PHE A 46 -13.94 -2.09 -9.50
CA PHE A 46 -14.49 -2.35 -8.17
C PHE A 46 -14.37 -1.11 -7.26
N ALA A 47 -15.51 -0.71 -6.69
CA ALA A 47 -15.72 0.23 -5.56
C ALA A 47 -14.55 1.20 -5.27
N PHE A 48 -14.55 2.34 -5.97
CA PHE A 48 -13.43 3.28 -6.01
C PHE A 48 -13.24 4.07 -4.69
N ASP A 49 -14.28 4.54 -4.00
CA ASP A 49 -14.09 5.46 -2.86
C ASP A 49 -13.24 4.87 -1.72
N ASN A 50 -13.63 3.72 -1.17
CA ASN A 50 -12.92 3.13 -0.04
C ASN A 50 -11.49 2.67 -0.42
N ILE A 51 -11.31 2.21 -1.66
CA ILE A 51 -9.99 1.77 -2.15
C ILE A 51 -9.08 2.97 -2.40
N VAL A 52 -9.61 4.07 -2.96
CA VAL A 52 -8.86 5.31 -3.18
C VAL A 52 -8.42 5.93 -1.85
N CYS A 53 -9.29 5.93 -0.83
CA CYS A 53 -8.93 6.33 0.53
C CYS A 53 -7.77 5.48 1.07
N LEU A 54 -7.88 4.15 1.01
CA LEU A 54 -6.83 3.26 1.51
C LEU A 54 -5.50 3.43 0.77
N LEU A 55 -5.54 3.60 -0.55
CA LEU A 55 -4.35 3.88 -1.36
C LEU A 55 -3.70 5.19 -0.92
N SER A 56 -4.49 6.24 -0.71
CA SER A 56 -4.00 7.55 -0.27
C SER A 56 -3.39 7.49 1.13
N GLU A 57 -3.99 6.73 2.06
CA GLU A 57 -3.44 6.53 3.40
C GLU A 57 -2.07 5.84 3.36
N VAL A 58 -1.94 4.74 2.60
CA VAL A 58 -0.67 4.01 2.46
C VAL A 58 0.39 4.92 1.83
N GLU A 59 0.03 5.68 0.80
CA GLU A 59 0.94 6.59 0.11
C GLU A 59 1.42 7.73 1.04
N ASN A 60 0.53 8.27 1.87
CA ASN A 60 0.90 9.24 2.91
C ASN A 60 1.86 8.63 3.93
N THR A 61 1.63 7.39 4.38
CA THR A 61 2.55 6.71 5.31
C THR A 61 3.92 6.48 4.67
N ILE A 62 3.98 6.06 3.40
CA ILE A 62 5.23 5.92 2.64
C ILE A 62 6.00 7.26 2.60
N ASN A 63 5.31 8.37 2.29
CA ASN A 63 5.92 9.70 2.22
C ASN A 63 6.41 10.18 3.59
N ALA A 64 5.66 9.90 4.66
CA ALA A 64 6.06 10.21 6.03
C ALA A 64 7.31 9.44 6.45
N VAL A 65 7.43 8.17 6.06
CA VAL A 65 8.62 7.34 6.32
C VAL A 65 9.81 7.82 5.48
N LYS A 66 9.64 8.20 4.21
CA LYS A 66 10.72 8.75 3.36
C LYS A 66 11.29 10.07 3.88
N SER A 67 10.47 10.84 4.60
CA SER A 67 10.85 12.16 5.11
C SER A 67 11.43 12.11 6.53
N ALA A 68 11.43 10.95 7.17
CA ALA A 68 11.93 10.72 8.53
C ALA A 68 13.39 10.24 8.52
#